data_AF-A0A1W1EHH9-F1
#
_entry.id   AF-A0A1W1EHH9-F1
#
_cell.length_a   1.000
_cell.length_b   1.000
_cell.length_c   1.000
_cell.angle_alpha   90.00
_cell.angle_beta   90.00
_cell.angle_gamma   90.00
#
_symmetry.space_group_name_H-M   'P 1'
#
loop_
_entity.id
_entity.type
_entity.pdbx_description
1 polymer ?
#
loop_
_entity_poly.entity_id
_entity_poly.type
_entity_poly.pdbx_seq_one_letter_code
_entity_poly.pdbx_strand_id
1 'polypeptide(L)'
;MGIESKFKKVFLEIESLEKKINNGEYRSFFKSKKYNINSLMSNRNYQNIYNFTRTIGDNITSLCSSEDITKEEIKIYRRERNRLDAELHRIHLIMENDKRFWKNSREVFEEFQYKIMMNLPFELNQNIWKIVKRFFFRLFATKPIYLKLQRG
;
A
#
# COMPACT_ATOMS: atom_id res chain seq x y z
N MET A 1 -3.26 22.81 1.79
CA MET A 1 -3.15 21.71 0.80
C MET A 1 -4.26 20.72 1.06
N GLY A 2 -5.22 20.57 0.13
CA GLY A 2 -6.35 19.65 0.29
C GLY A 2 -5.94 18.18 0.24
N ILE A 3 -6.78 17.28 0.75
CA ILE A 3 -6.53 15.82 0.82
C ILE A 3 -6.14 15.24 -0.55
N GLU A 4 -6.81 15.65 -1.62
CA GLU A 4 -6.54 15.22 -2.99
C GLU A 4 -5.09 15.49 -3.41
N SER A 5 -4.56 16.66 -3.07
CA SER A 5 -3.17 17.03 -3.40
C SER A 5 -2.14 16.12 -2.73
N LYS A 6 -2.48 15.48 -1.60
CA LYS A 6 -1.59 14.53 -0.92
C LYS A 6 -1.52 13.21 -1.68
N PHE A 7 -2.64 12.73 -2.25
CA PHE A 7 -2.68 11.53 -3.07
C PHE A 7 -1.98 11.69 -4.42
N LYS A 8 -1.92 12.91 -4.97
CA LYS A 8 -1.23 13.20 -6.24
C LYS A 8 0.20 12.65 -6.27
N LYS A 9 0.95 12.74 -5.17
CA LYS A 9 2.32 12.19 -5.08
C LYS A 9 2.35 10.66 -5.19
N VAL A 10 1.36 9.98 -4.61
CA VAL A 10 1.23 8.52 -4.71
C VAL A 10 0.96 8.10 -6.15
N PHE A 11 0.04 8.80 -6.83
CA PHE A 11 -0.30 8.50 -8.22
C PHE A 11 0.86 8.72 -9.20
N LEU A 12 1.67 9.76 -8.98
CA LEU A 12 2.89 9.97 -9.77
C LEU A 12 3.90 8.82 -9.62
N GLU A 13 4.04 8.28 -8.41
CA GLU A 13 4.91 7.12 -8.17
C GLU A 13 4.35 5.84 -8.79
N ILE A 14 3.03 5.65 -8.76
CA ILE A 14 2.34 4.55 -9.44
C ILE A 14 2.54 4.62 -10.96
N GLU A 15 2.38 5.80 -11.55
CA GLU A 15 2.61 6.00 -12.99
C GLU A 15 4.08 5.75 -13.36
N SER A 16 5.01 6.22 -12.53
CA SER A 16 6.44 5.92 -12.70
C SER A 16 6.71 4.42 -12.61
N LEU A 17 6.09 3.74 -11.65
CA LEU A 17 6.24 2.31 -11.45
C LEU A 17 5.73 1.52 -12.66
N GLU A 18 4.54 1.86 -13.15
CA GLU A 18 3.96 1.24 -14.34
C GLU A 18 4.87 1.38 -15.56
N LYS A 19 5.37 2.59 -15.84
CA LYS A 19 6.29 2.83 -16.97
C LYS A 19 7.51 1.92 -16.90
N LYS A 20 8.11 1.78 -15.73
CA LYS A 20 9.26 0.90 -15.51
C LYS A 20 8.93 -0.59 -15.64
N ILE A 21 7.73 -1.02 -15.23
CA ILE A 21 7.23 -2.39 -15.43
C ILE A 21 7.11 -2.66 -16.94
N ASN A 22 6.46 -1.75 -17.67
CA ASN A 22 6.23 -1.89 -19.12
C ASN A 22 7.54 -1.84 -19.92
N ASN A 23 8.51 -1.02 -19.50
CA ASN A 23 9.85 -0.98 -20.09
C ASN A 23 10.70 -2.22 -19.77
N GLY A 24 10.23 -3.08 -18.87
CA GLY A 24 10.93 -4.28 -18.46
C GLY A 24 12.14 -4.02 -17.56
N GLU A 25 12.26 -2.83 -16.96
CA GLU A 25 13.35 -2.48 -16.03
C GLU A 25 13.36 -3.39 -14.79
N TYR A 26 12.18 -3.89 -14.41
CA TYR A 26 12.03 -4.84 -13.31
C TYR A 26 12.30 -6.30 -13.72
N ARG A 27 12.46 -6.62 -15.01
CA ARG A 27 12.64 -8.02 -15.44
C ARG A 27 13.87 -8.68 -14.82
N SER A 28 14.98 -7.95 -14.65
CA SER A 28 16.19 -8.46 -13.98
C SER A 28 15.96 -8.64 -12.48
N PHE A 29 15.22 -7.72 -11.86
CA PHE A 29 14.86 -7.79 -10.46
C PHE A 29 14.05 -9.06 -10.17
N PHE A 30 13.17 -9.51 -11.09
CA PHE A 30 12.25 -10.64 -10.91
C PHE A 30 12.69 -12.01 -11.52
N LYS A 31 13.97 -12.18 -11.91
CA LYS A 31 14.52 -13.43 -12.49
C LYS A 31 14.95 -14.55 -11.51
N SER A 32 15.17 -14.28 -10.23
CA SER A 32 15.62 -15.22 -9.20
C SER A 32 14.44 -15.92 -8.48
N LYS A 33 14.58 -17.18 -8.09
CA LYS A 33 13.43 -18.05 -7.75
C LYS A 33 12.70 -17.77 -6.42
N LYS A 34 13.02 -16.72 -5.66
CA LYS A 34 12.30 -16.38 -4.41
C LYS A 34 12.24 -14.86 -4.19
N TYR A 35 11.05 -14.30 -4.44
CA TYR A 35 10.73 -12.92 -4.09
C TYR A 35 9.99 -12.87 -2.76
N ASN A 36 10.30 -11.85 -1.98
CA ASN A 36 9.55 -11.52 -0.78
C ASN A 36 9.26 -10.02 -0.77
N ILE A 37 8.36 -9.62 0.13
CA ILE A 37 7.96 -8.23 0.31
C ILE A 37 9.14 -7.30 0.61
N ASN A 38 10.19 -7.77 1.30
CA ASN A 38 11.33 -6.93 1.66
C ASN A 38 12.15 -6.58 0.42
N SER A 39 12.30 -7.51 -0.53
CA SER A 39 12.90 -7.22 -1.83
C SER A 39 12.05 -6.20 -2.58
N LEU A 40 10.73 -6.40 -2.67
CA LEU A 40 9.87 -5.44 -3.36
C LEU A 40 9.96 -4.04 -2.75
N MET A 41 9.95 -3.99 -1.41
CA MET A 41 10.10 -2.79 -0.60
C MET A 41 11.53 -2.26 -0.55
N SER A 42 12.52 -2.87 -1.19
CA SER A 42 13.84 -2.25 -1.37
C SER A 42 13.88 -1.35 -2.61
N ASN A 43 12.88 -1.45 -3.48
CA ASN A 43 12.79 -0.60 -4.65
C ASN A 43 12.18 0.77 -4.31
N ARG A 44 12.81 1.82 -4.84
CA ARG A 44 12.49 3.21 -4.53
C ARG A 44 11.03 3.59 -4.77
N ASN A 45 10.42 3.14 -5.88
CA ASN A 45 9.03 3.49 -6.18
C ASN A 45 8.06 2.87 -5.17
N TYR A 46 8.23 1.58 -4.84
CA TYR A 46 7.41 0.89 -3.84
C TYR A 46 7.58 1.51 -2.44
N GLN A 47 8.81 1.88 -2.06
CA GLN A 47 9.07 2.63 -0.82
C GLN A 47 8.38 3.99 -0.80
N ASN A 48 8.43 4.74 -1.89
CA ASN A 48 7.81 6.05 -1.98
C ASN A 48 6.29 5.95 -1.84
N ILE A 49 5.65 5.00 -2.55
CA ILE A 49 4.21 4.72 -2.43
C ILE A 49 3.86 4.41 -0.96
N TYR A 50 4.64 3.54 -0.30
CA TYR A 50 4.43 3.21 1.11
C TYR A 50 4.59 4.42 2.03
N ASN A 51 5.65 5.21 1.88
CA ASN A 51 5.93 6.37 2.73
C ASN A 51 4.87 7.47 2.55
N PHE A 52 4.44 7.73 1.31
CA PHE A 52 3.40 8.71 1.04
C PHE A 52 2.05 8.26 1.59
N THR A 53 1.68 7.00 1.42
CA THR A 53 0.41 6.47 1.95
C THR A 53 0.39 6.45 3.47
N ARG A 54 1.51 6.12 4.12
CA ARG A 54 1.68 6.28 5.58
C ARG A 54 1.49 7.73 6.03
N THR A 55 2.15 8.67 5.36
CA THR A 55 2.03 10.11 5.67
C THR A 55 0.59 10.60 5.48
N ILE A 56 -0.13 10.11 4.48
CA ILE A 56 -1.54 10.42 4.28
C ILE A 56 -2.36 9.84 5.43
N GLY A 57 -2.14 8.58 5.78
CA GLY A 57 -2.80 7.91 6.90
C GLY A 57 -2.67 8.66 8.22
N ASP A 58 -1.44 9.01 8.58
CA ASP A 58 -1.11 9.75 9.81
C ASP A 58 -1.81 11.12 9.82
N ASN A 59 -1.81 11.83 8.69
CA ASN A 59 -2.49 13.11 8.55
C ASN A 59 -4.00 12.99 8.71
N ILE A 60 -4.64 12.03 8.04
CA ILE A 60 -6.09 11.83 8.10
C ILE A 60 -6.50 11.44 9.52
N THR A 61 -5.71 10.59 10.16
CA THR A 61 -5.89 10.20 11.56
C THR A 61 -5.84 11.40 12.49
N SER A 62 -4.86 12.28 12.29
CA SER A 62 -4.71 13.50 13.07
C SER A 62 -5.93 14.40 12.91
N LEU A 63 -6.38 14.64 11.67
CA LEU A 63 -7.54 15.49 11.37
C LEU A 63 -8.86 14.91 11.90
N CYS A 64 -9.01 13.58 11.88
CA CYS A 64 -10.17 12.94 12.51
C CYS A 64 -10.16 13.08 14.04
N SER A 65 -8.98 13.07 14.65
CA SER A 65 -8.83 13.16 16.11
C SER A 65 -9.03 14.58 16.63
N SER A 66 -8.77 15.60 15.81
CA SER A 66 -8.99 17.01 16.13
C SER A 66 -10.37 17.53 15.74
N GLU A 67 -11.24 16.69 15.15
CA GLU A 67 -12.54 17.07 14.59
C GLU A 67 -12.48 18.12 13.46
N ASP A 68 -11.27 18.37 12.92
CA ASP A 68 -11.04 19.37 11.87
C ASP A 68 -11.39 18.87 10.46
N ILE A 69 -11.73 17.58 10.31
CA ILE A 69 -12.06 17.00 9.00
C ILE A 69 -13.53 17.21 8.66
N THR A 70 -13.78 17.85 7.52
CA THR A 70 -15.14 18.07 7.03
C THR A 70 -15.73 16.82 6.38
N LYS A 71 -17.07 16.75 6.28
CA LYS A 71 -17.75 15.66 5.55
C LYS A 71 -17.33 15.60 4.08
N GLU A 72 -17.05 16.73 3.46
CA GLU A 72 -16.62 16.79 2.06
C GLU A 72 -15.20 16.25 1.89
N GLU A 73 -14.30 16.59 2.81
CA GLU A 73 -12.95 16.02 2.87
C GLU A 73 -12.96 14.50 3.09
N ILE A 74 -13.86 13.98 3.92
CA ILE A 74 -14.07 12.53 4.08
C ILE A 74 -14.49 11.88 2.74
N LYS A 75 -15.39 12.51 1.98
CA LYS A 75 -15.78 11.98 0.66
C LYS A 75 -14.61 11.97 -0.31
N ILE A 76 -13.85 13.07 -0.39
CA ILE A 76 -12.65 13.17 -1.23
C ILE A 76 -11.65 12.08 -0.84
N TYR A 77 -11.38 11.92 0.46
CA TYR A 77 -10.51 10.87 0.97
C TYR A 77 -10.96 9.48 0.51
N ARG A 78 -12.24 9.13 0.70
CA ARG A 78 -12.78 7.81 0.31
C ARG A 78 -12.65 7.58 -1.20
N ARG A 79 -12.95 8.60 -2.01
CA ARG A 79 -12.80 8.55 -3.46
C ARG A 79 -11.35 8.28 -3.86
N GLU A 80 -10.39 9.05 -3.33
CA GLU A 80 -8.98 8.88 -3.67
C GLU A 80 -8.40 7.55 -3.13
N ARG A 81 -8.83 7.11 -1.95
CA ARG A 81 -8.46 5.80 -1.38
C ARG A 81 -8.94 4.66 -2.30
N ASN A 82 -10.19 4.70 -2.75
CA ASN A 82 -10.73 3.68 -3.66
C ASN A 82 -10.04 3.71 -5.02
N ARG A 83 -9.72 4.91 -5.52
CA ARG A 83 -8.93 5.07 -6.75
C ARG A 83 -7.53 4.46 -6.60
N LEU A 84 -6.86 4.69 -5.48
CA LEU A 84 -5.56 4.11 -5.19
C LEU A 84 -5.62 2.57 -5.20
N ASP A 85 -6.62 1.99 -4.56
CA ASP A 85 -6.82 0.53 -4.55
C ASP A 85 -6.99 -0.02 -5.97
N ALA A 86 -7.80 0.65 -6.79
CA ALA A 86 -8.01 0.28 -8.20
C ALA A 86 -6.71 0.38 -9.03
N GLU A 87 -5.91 1.43 -8.84
CA GLU A 87 -4.63 1.59 -9.55
C GLU A 87 -3.58 0.54 -9.14
N LEU A 88 -3.50 0.22 -7.84
CA LEU A 88 -2.62 -0.85 -7.35
C LEU A 88 -3.05 -2.22 -7.89
N HIS A 89 -4.36 -2.48 -7.91
CA HIS A 89 -4.90 -3.69 -8.52
C HIS A 89 -4.62 -3.76 -10.02
N ARG A 90 -4.72 -2.63 -10.73
CA ARG A 90 -4.37 -2.57 -12.16
C ARG A 90 -2.91 -2.89 -12.42
N ILE A 91 -1.98 -2.36 -11.62
CA ILE A 91 -0.56 -2.74 -11.68
C ILE A 91 -0.41 -4.25 -11.47
N HIS A 92 -1.08 -4.80 -10.46
CA HIS A 92 -1.05 -6.24 -10.19
C HIS A 92 -1.49 -7.06 -11.41
N LEU A 93 -2.58 -6.69 -12.07
CA LEU A 93 -3.07 -7.36 -13.28
C LEU A 93 -2.09 -7.27 -14.46
N ILE A 94 -1.43 -6.12 -14.67
CA ILE A 94 -0.39 -5.96 -15.70
C ILE A 94 0.72 -6.99 -15.47
N MET A 95 1.10 -7.20 -14.22
CA MET A 95 2.17 -8.12 -13.84
C MET A 95 1.73 -9.58 -13.96
N GLU A 96 0.50 -9.92 -13.54
CA GLU A 96 -0.05 -11.27 -13.72
C GLU A 96 -0.15 -11.69 -15.20
N ASN A 97 -0.43 -10.75 -16.11
CA ASN A 97 -0.52 -11.03 -17.53
C ASN A 97 0.85 -11.40 -18.14
N ASP A 98 1.95 -10.89 -17.59
CA ASP A 98 3.31 -11.23 -18.03
C ASP A 98 3.88 -12.42 -17.24
N LYS A 99 3.18 -13.57 -17.34
CA LYS A 99 3.44 -14.82 -16.61
C LYS A 99 4.86 -15.38 -16.78
N ARG A 100 5.62 -14.95 -17.79
CA ARG A 100 7.01 -15.40 -18.01
C ARG A 100 7.98 -14.82 -17.00
N PHE A 101 7.73 -13.60 -16.52
CA PHE A 101 8.62 -12.89 -15.60
C PHE A 101 8.09 -12.80 -14.17
N TRP A 102 6.76 -12.83 -14.01
CA TRP A 102 6.09 -12.63 -12.71
C TRP A 102 5.56 -13.92 -12.10
N LYS A 103 6.00 -15.08 -12.62
CA LYS A 103 5.69 -16.38 -12.07
C LYS A 103 6.22 -16.41 -10.62
N ASN A 104 5.31 -16.35 -9.64
CA ASN A 104 5.56 -16.32 -8.18
C ASN A 104 5.68 -14.94 -7.51
N SER A 105 5.31 -13.83 -8.16
CA SER A 105 5.29 -12.52 -7.51
C SER A 105 3.92 -12.08 -7.00
N ARG A 106 2.84 -12.79 -7.39
CA ARG A 106 1.46 -12.50 -7.01
C ARG A 106 1.29 -12.24 -5.51
N GLU A 107 1.69 -13.21 -4.68
CA GLU A 107 1.56 -13.11 -3.22
C GLU A 107 2.31 -11.88 -2.66
N VAL A 108 3.46 -11.53 -3.26
CA VAL A 108 4.26 -10.37 -2.85
C VAL A 108 3.55 -9.05 -3.20
N PHE A 109 2.85 -9.01 -4.34
CA PHE A 109 2.05 -7.85 -4.74
C PHE A 109 0.76 -7.71 -3.95
N GLU A 110 0.09 -8.82 -3.67
CA GLU A 110 -1.07 -8.84 -2.76
C GLU A 110 -0.66 -8.37 -1.36
N GLU A 111 0.48 -8.83 -0.83
CA GLU A 111 1.00 -8.34 0.46
C GLU A 111 1.36 -6.84 0.39
N PHE A 112 1.93 -6.37 -0.71
CA PHE A 112 2.23 -4.96 -0.90
C PHE A 112 0.95 -4.10 -0.93
N GLN A 113 -0.02 -4.45 -1.77
CA GLN A 113 -1.31 -3.75 -1.83
C GLN A 113 -1.96 -3.72 -0.45
N TYR A 114 -1.97 -4.84 0.26
CA TYR A 114 -2.49 -4.92 1.62
C TYR A 114 -1.77 -3.93 2.55
N LYS A 115 -0.43 -3.89 2.57
CA LYS A 115 0.34 -2.94 3.39
C LYS A 115 0.03 -1.47 3.05
N ILE A 116 -0.12 -1.15 1.77
CA ILE A 116 -0.50 0.21 1.34
C ILE A 116 -1.90 0.56 1.85
N MET A 117 -2.87 -0.33 1.67
CA MET A 117 -4.25 -0.07 2.07
C MET A 117 -4.42 -0.04 3.59
N MET A 118 -3.56 -0.72 4.34
CA MET A 118 -3.50 -0.69 5.80
C MET A 118 -2.92 0.62 6.36
N ASN A 119 -2.08 1.33 5.60
CA ASN A 119 -1.66 2.68 5.96
C ASN A 119 -2.83 3.67 5.93
N LEU A 120 -3.93 3.33 5.25
CA LEU A 120 -5.05 4.23 5.01
C LEU A 120 -6.29 3.81 5.81
N PRO A 121 -6.75 4.63 6.77
CA PRO A 121 -7.91 4.28 7.61
C PRO A 121 -9.17 3.97 6.79
N PHE A 122 -9.67 2.73 6.89
CA PHE A 122 -10.85 2.24 6.15
C PHE A 122 -12.14 2.96 6.59
N GLU A 123 -12.31 3.14 7.89
CA GLU A 123 -13.45 3.84 8.48
C GLU A 123 -13.00 5.13 9.17
N LEU A 124 -13.41 6.26 8.60
CA LEU A 124 -13.34 7.56 9.25
C LEU A 124 -14.61 7.77 10.07
N ASN A 125 -14.74 7.03 11.17
CA ASN A 125 -15.82 7.21 12.15
C ASN A 125 -15.18 7.64 13.47
N GLN A 126 -15.56 8.80 14.01
CA GLN A 126 -14.92 9.43 15.18
C GLN A 126 -14.83 8.50 16.41
N ASN A 127 -15.75 7.54 16.56
CA ASN A 127 -15.77 6.58 17.67
C ASN A 127 -14.96 5.29 17.46
N ILE A 128 -14.71 4.87 16.21
CA ILE A 128 -14.15 3.54 15.89
C ILE A 128 -12.62 3.55 15.99
N TRP A 129 -11.99 4.71 15.83
CA TRP A 129 -10.53 4.85 15.82
C TRP A 129 -9.85 4.49 17.15
N LYS A 130 -10.55 4.64 18.29
CA LYS A 130 -10.06 4.18 19.60
C LYS A 130 -9.88 2.65 19.68
N ILE A 131 -10.66 1.90 18.90
CA ILE A 131 -10.62 0.43 18.86
C ILE A 131 -9.55 -0.05 17.87
N VAL A 132 -9.44 0.61 16.71
CA VAL A 132 -8.47 0.30 15.66
C VAL A 132 -7.02 0.45 16.16
N LYS A 133 -6.72 1.48 16.96
CA LYS A 133 -5.39 1.68 17.57
C LYS A 133 -4.96 0.51 18.46
N ARG A 134 -5.91 -0.17 19.13
CA ARG A 134 -5.68 -1.38 19.94
C ARG A 134 -5.44 -2.63 19.09
N PHE A 135 -6.05 -2.71 17.90
CA PHE A 135 -5.93 -3.85 17.00
C PHE A 135 -4.66 -3.80 16.13
N PHE A 136 -4.31 -2.61 15.62
CA PHE A 136 -3.07 -2.42 14.86
C PHE A 136 -1.83 -2.73 15.70
N PHE A 137 -1.80 -2.38 16.99
CA PHE A 137 -0.68 -2.74 17.87
C PHE A 137 -0.54 -4.27 18.09
N ARG A 138 -1.64 -5.04 17.97
CA ARG A 138 -1.63 -6.50 18.12
C ARG A 138 -1.25 -7.24 16.83
N LEU A 139 -1.66 -6.75 15.67
CA LEU A 139 -1.36 -7.39 14.38
C LEU A 139 0.12 -7.29 13.97
N PHE A 140 0.86 -6.28 14.47
CA PHE A 140 2.31 -6.17 14.27
C PHE A 140 3.15 -6.80 15.39
N ALA A 141 2.54 -7.41 16.42
CA ALA A 141 3.22 -8.15 17.49
C ALA A 141 3.31 -9.67 17.22
N THR A 142 2.60 -10.18 16.21
CA THR A 142 2.76 -11.57 15.79
C THR A 142 3.90 -11.69 14.80
N LYS A 143 4.98 -12.37 15.24
CA LYS A 143 6.09 -12.80 14.37
C LYS A 143 5.51 -13.42 13.08
N PRO A 144 6.03 -13.04 11.91
CA PRO A 144 5.54 -13.53 10.65
C PRO A 144 5.65 -15.05 10.57
N ILE A 145 4.66 -15.69 9.93
CA ILE A 145 4.40 -17.13 9.93
C ILE A 145 5.62 -17.95 9.45
N TYR A 146 6.51 -17.38 8.66
CA TYR A 146 7.75 -18.04 8.21
C TYR A 146 8.77 -18.31 9.32
N LEU A 147 8.65 -17.68 10.50
CA LEU A 147 9.48 -17.99 11.67
C LEU A 147 8.94 -19.15 12.53
N LYS A 148 7.71 -19.63 12.27
CA LYS A 148 7.15 -20.80 12.97
C LYS A 148 7.56 -22.14 12.34
N LEU A 149 8.12 -22.13 11.14
CA LEU A 149 8.52 -23.33 10.39
C LEU A 149 9.99 -23.72 10.55
N GLN A 150 10.76 -23.05 11.42
CA GLN A 150 12.16 -23.40 11.73
C GLN A 150 12.34 -24.06 13.11
N ARG A 151 11.24 -24.50 13.74
CA ARG A 151 11.27 -25.36 14.94
C ARG A 151 10.23 -26.45 14.78
N GLY A 152 10.51 -27.37 13.86
CA GLY A 152 9.88 -28.67 13.68
C GLY A 152 10.98 -29.63 13.27
#